data_AF-Q7VCN4-F1
#
_entry.id   AF-Q7VCN4-F1
#
_cell.length_a   1.000
_cell.length_b   1.000
_cell.length_c   1.000
_cell.angle_alpha   90.00
_cell.angle_beta   90.00
_cell.angle_gamma   90.00
#
_symmetry.space_group_name_H-M   'P 1'
#
loop_
_entity.id
_entity.type
_entity.pdbx_description
1 polymer ?
#
loop_
_entity_poly.entity_id
_entity_poly.type
_entity_poly.pdbx_seq_one_letter_code
_entity_poly.pdbx_strand_id
1 'polypeptide(L)'
;MSKYYCPYCNPHYQFHTRRKDGALICGLCGDPLIKSKLIKSTQLFALIAAFAFVSPLIIMVLTFINDQRNNHQNNSNLPLAMIFNSKKHNGF
;
A
#
# COMPACT_ATOMS: atom_id res chain seq x y z
N MET A 1 2.99 20.35 4.48
CA MET A 1 2.57 21.41 5.43
C MET A 1 1.34 20.97 6.22
N SER A 2 1.36 21.04 7.55
CA SER A 2 0.16 20.92 8.37
C SER A 2 -0.73 22.15 8.15
N LYS A 3 -1.97 21.93 7.71
CA LYS A 3 -2.96 22.99 7.54
C LYS A 3 -3.61 23.26 8.89
N TYR A 4 -3.60 24.50 9.34
CA TYR A 4 -4.23 24.93 10.59
C TYR A 4 -5.47 25.75 10.25
N TYR A 5 -6.54 25.62 11.03
CA TYR A 5 -7.77 26.39 10.82
C TYR A 5 -8.41 26.84 12.14
N CYS A 6 -9.07 27.99 12.11
CA CYS A 6 -9.94 28.47 13.18
C CYS A 6 -11.38 27.98 12.94
N PRO A 7 -12.07 27.39 13.93
CA PRO A 7 -13.45 26.94 13.76
C PRO A 7 -14.48 28.08 13.82
N TYR A 8 -14.10 29.26 14.34
CA TYR A 8 -15.02 30.37 14.60
C TYR A 8 -15.00 31.43 13.48
N CYS A 9 -13.87 31.59 12.79
CA CYS A 9 -13.70 32.58 11.73
C CYS A 9 -13.79 31.97 10.33
N ASN A 10 -14.26 32.75 9.36
CA ASN A 10 -14.35 32.33 7.96
C ASN A 10 -12.97 31.86 7.44
N PRO A 11 -12.83 30.62 6.91
CA PRO A 11 -11.56 30.06 6.44
C PRO A 11 -10.84 30.88 5.37
N HIS A 12 -11.56 31.69 4.59
CA HIS A 12 -10.98 32.51 3.53
C HIS A 12 -10.12 33.68 4.03
N TYR A 13 -10.33 34.14 5.27
CA TYR A 13 -9.66 35.32 5.81
C TYR A 13 -8.82 35.01 7.05
N GLN A 14 -8.41 33.75 7.24
CA GLN A 14 -7.65 33.35 8.43
C GLN A 14 -6.18 33.75 8.29
N PHE A 15 -5.77 34.75 9.06
CA PHE A 15 -4.37 35.09 9.28
C PHE A 15 -3.87 34.51 10.59
N HIS A 16 -2.63 34.02 10.58
CA HIS A 16 -2.04 33.30 11.69
C HIS A 16 -1.09 34.25 12.42
N THR A 17 -1.28 34.38 13.73
CA THR A 17 -0.42 35.18 14.60
C THR A 17 0.19 34.29 15.65
N ARG A 18 1.46 34.52 15.97
CA ARG A 18 2.14 33.82 17.07
C ARG A 18 2.03 34.67 18.32
N ARG A 19 1.45 34.10 19.36
CA ARG A 19 1.33 34.77 20.67
C ARG A 19 2.65 34.62 21.45
N LYS A 20 2.86 35.47 22.46
CA LYS A 20 4.11 35.54 23.25
C LYS A 20 4.40 34.26 24.03
N ASP A 21 3.39 33.43 24.25
CA ASP A 21 3.44 32.09 24.85
C ASP A 21 3.84 30.98 23.84
N GLY A 22 4.08 31.34 22.57
CA GLY A 22 4.47 30.42 21.51
C GLY A 22 3.30 29.73 20.80
N ALA A 23 2.05 29.96 21.25
CA ALA A 23 0.86 29.38 20.63
C ALA A 23 0.52 30.07 19.30
N LEU A 24 0.02 29.27 18.33
CA LEU A 24 -0.50 29.77 17.06
C LEU A 24 -1.98 30.12 17.24
N ILE A 25 -2.30 31.40 17.11
CA ILE A 25 -3.65 31.95 17.33
C ILE A 25 -4.19 32.64 16.06
N CYS A 26 -5.51 32.70 15.94
CA CYS A 26 -6.16 33.40 14.86
C CYS A 26 -6.05 34.90 15.12
N GLY A 27 -5.58 35.68 14.15
CA GLY A 27 -5.44 37.13 14.33
C GLY A 27 -6.78 37.89 14.34
N LEU A 28 -7.91 37.23 13.99
CA LEU A 28 -9.25 37.82 14.02
C LEU A 28 -9.90 37.71 15.40
N CYS A 29 -10.02 36.49 15.93
CA CYS A 29 -10.71 36.23 17.20
C CYS A 29 -9.78 35.97 18.39
N GLY A 30 -8.48 35.76 18.15
CA GLY A 30 -7.51 35.43 19.20
C GLY A 30 -7.53 33.97 19.68
N ASP A 31 -8.42 33.13 19.14
CA ASP A 31 -8.52 31.72 19.51
C ASP A 31 -7.36 30.86 18.98
N PRO A 32 -6.99 29.77 19.67
CA PRO A 32 -5.96 28.84 19.22
C PRO A 32 -6.37 28.12 17.92
N LEU A 33 -5.44 28.00 16.97
CA LEU A 33 -5.71 27.26 15.73
C LEU A 33 -5.69 25.75 15.97
N ILE A 34 -6.60 25.05 15.29
CA ILE A 34 -6.70 23.59 15.34
C ILE A 34 -5.93 23.02 14.15
N LYS A 35 -5.15 21.97 14.40
CA LYS A 35 -4.45 21.24 13.34
C LYS A 35 -5.46 20.43 12.52
N SER A 36 -5.59 20.77 11.24
CA SER A 36 -6.37 19.95 10.31
C SER A 36 -5.68 18.60 10.12
N LYS A 37 -6.47 17.53 10.24
CA LYS A 37 -5.97 16.16 10.05
C LYS A 37 -5.65 15.99 8.56
N LEU A 38 -4.35 15.92 8.26
CA LEU A 38 -3.83 15.79 6.89
C LEU A 38 -4.32 14.51 6.18
N ILE A 39 -4.61 13.45 6.95
CA ILE A 39 -5.07 12.17 6.43
C ILE A 39 -6.55 12.04 6.78
N LYS A 40 -7.41 12.14 5.76
CA LYS A 40 -8.85 11.86 5.89
C LYS A 40 -9.02 10.36 6.12
N SER A 41 -9.85 9.95 7.07
CA SER A 41 -10.18 8.53 7.31
C SER A 41 -10.69 7.84 6.03
N THR A 42 -11.41 8.59 5.19
CA THR A 42 -11.88 8.12 3.87
C THR A 42 -10.75 7.68 2.94
N GLN A 43 -9.57 8.31 3.02
CA GLN A 43 -8.41 7.94 2.22
C GLN A 43 -7.84 6.58 2.65
N LEU A 44 -7.89 6.26 3.94
CA LEU A 44 -7.48 4.96 4.46
C LEU A 44 -8.42 3.85 3.98
N PHE A 45 -9.73 4.08 4.05
CA PHE A 45 -10.72 3.13 3.53
C PHE A 45 -10.62 2.93 2.02
N ALA A 46 -10.38 4.01 1.25
CA ALA A 46 -10.15 3.91 -0.19
C ALA A 46 -8.90 3.07 -0.52
N LEU A 47 -7.83 3.23 0.26
CA LEU A 47 -6.61 2.44 0.10
C LEU A 47 -6.88 0.94 0.36
N ILE A 48 -7.57 0.63 1.45
CA ILE A 48 -7.93 -0.75 1.82
C ILE A 48 -8.80 -1.38 0.72
N ALA A 49 -9.81 -0.65 0.24
CA ALA A 49 -10.69 -1.11 -0.84
C ALA A 49 -9.89 -1.38 -2.13
N ALA A 50 -8.97 -0.50 -2.50
CA ALA A 50 -8.12 -0.71 -3.66
C ALA A 50 -7.26 -1.98 -3.53
N PHE A 51 -6.62 -2.20 -2.37
CA PHE A 51 -5.82 -3.41 -2.14
C PHE A 51 -6.67 -4.69 -2.12
N ALA A 52 -7.89 -4.63 -1.59
CA ALA A 52 -8.81 -5.77 -1.60
C ALA A 52 -9.22 -6.16 -3.03
N PHE A 53 -9.45 -5.18 -3.91
CA PHE A 53 -9.75 -5.43 -5.32
C PHE A 53 -8.55 -5.93 -6.12
N VAL A 54 -7.34 -5.42 -5.84
CA VAL A 54 -6.12 -5.77 -6.60
C VAL A 54 -5.52 -7.11 -6.15
N SER A 55 -5.68 -7.49 -4.87
CA SER A 55 -5.16 -8.76 -4.33
C SER A 55 -5.51 -10.02 -5.15
N PRO A 56 -6.79 -10.27 -5.52
CA PRO A 56 -7.12 -11.48 -6.28
C PRO A 56 -6.44 -11.52 -7.65
N LEU A 57 -6.26 -10.38 -8.31
CA LEU A 57 -5.54 -10.31 -9.59
C LEU A 57 -4.07 -10.67 -9.42
N ILE A 58 -3.41 -10.15 -8.36
CA ILE A 58 -2.01 -10.47 -8.07
C ILE A 58 -1.85 -11.98 -7.77
N ILE A 59 -2.73 -12.54 -6.94
CA ILE A 59 -2.69 -13.97 -6.60
C ILE A 59 -2.82 -14.83 -7.86
N MET A 60 -3.77 -14.51 -8.75
CA MET A 60 -3.98 -15.25 -10.00
C MET A 60 -2.71 -15.27 -10.87
N VAL A 61 -2.06 -14.11 -11.04
CA VAL A 61 -0.82 -13.99 -11.81
C VAL A 61 0.30 -14.81 -11.17
N LEU A 62 0.47 -14.72 -9.84
CA LEU A 62 1.49 -15.49 -9.12
C LEU A 62 1.27 -17.00 -9.25
N THR A 63 0.02 -17.47 -9.14
CA THR A 63 -0.30 -18.89 -9.31
C THR A 63 -0.02 -19.37 -10.73
N PHE A 64 -0.32 -18.55 -11.74
CA PHE A 64 -0.07 -18.88 -13.14
C PHE A 64 1.42 -19.00 -13.45
N ILE A 65 2.24 -18.07 -12.95
CA ILE A 65 3.70 -18.13 -13.09
C ILE A 65 4.26 -19.37 -12.38
N ASN A 66 3.77 -19.67 -11.18
CA ASN A 66 4.23 -20.83 -10.42
C ASN A 66 3.84 -22.15 -11.11
N ASP A 67 2.64 -22.23 -11.68
CA ASP A 67 2.19 -23.40 -12.44
C ASP A 67 3.07 -23.65 -13.67
N GLN A 68 3.33 -22.61 -14.47
CA GLN A 68 4.19 -22.70 -15.64
C GLN A 68 5.61 -23.13 -15.27
N ARG A 69 6.18 -22.56 -14.20
CA ARG A 69 7.50 -22.93 -13.71
C ARG A 69 7.56 -24.40 -13.26
N ASN A 70 6.56 -24.85 -12.50
CA ASN A 70 6.47 -26.24 -12.04
C ASN A 70 6.30 -27.21 -13.21
N ASN A 71 5.46 -26.89 -14.19
CA ASN A 71 5.27 -27.69 -15.39
C ASN A 71 6.58 -27.81 -16.20
N HIS A 72 7.35 -26.73 -16.34
CA HIS A 72 8.64 -26.76 -17.01
C HIS A 72 9.71 -27.57 -16.26
N GLN A 73 9.77 -27.46 -14.92
CA GLN A 73 10.70 -28.26 -14.11
C GLN A 73 10.35 -29.75 -14.14
N ASN A 74 9.08 -30.11 -14.00
CA ASN A 74 8.68 -31.52 -13.99
C ASN A 74 8.96 -32.22 -15.33
N ASN A 75 8.72 -31.55 -16.46
CA ASN A 75 9.01 -32.10 -17.79
C ASN A 75 10.52 -32.15 -18.14
N SER A 76 11.37 -31.35 -17.50
CA SER A 76 12.84 -31.44 -17.71
C SER A 76 13.50 -32.52 -16.85
N ASN A 77 12.89 -32.87 -15.72
CA ASN A 77 13.33 -34.00 -14.89
C ASN A 77 12.79 -35.35 -15.38
N LEU A 78 11.68 -35.37 -16.11
CA LEU A 78 11.06 -36.59 -16.64
C LEU A 78 11.96 -37.37 -17.63
N PRO A 79 12.60 -36.75 -18.66
CA PRO A 79 13.51 -37.48 -19.55
C PRO A 79 14.77 -37.93 -18.80
N LEU A 80 15.28 -37.15 -17.85
CA LEU A 80 16.44 -37.53 -17.02
C LEU A 80 16.12 -38.74 -16.13
N ALA A 81 14.96 -38.76 -15.47
CA ALA A 81 14.52 -39.88 -14.65
C ALA A 81 14.28 -41.15 -15.50
N MET A 82 13.70 -41.03 -16.69
CA MET A 82 13.54 -42.15 -17.62
C MET A 82 14.90 -42.66 -18.16
N ILE A 83 15.84 -41.77 -18.47
CA ILE A 83 17.20 -42.14 -18.92
C ILE A 83 17.99 -42.83 -17.81
N PHE A 84 17.92 -42.34 -16.56
CA PHE A 84 18.54 -43.01 -15.41
C PHE A 84 17.93 -44.38 -15.12
N ASN A 85 16.61 -44.53 -15.26
CA ASN A 85 15.95 -45.81 -15.04
C ASN A 85 16.25 -46.84 -16.16
N SER A 86 16.38 -46.37 -17.41
CA SER A 86 16.79 -47.20 -18.55
C SER A 86 18.26 -47.65 -18.45
N LYS A 87 19.17 -46.77 -17.99
CA LYS A 87 20.58 -47.12 -17.77
C LYS A 87 20.77 -48.11 -16.60
N LYS A 88 19.86 -48.11 -15.62
CA LYS A 88 19.86 -49.08 -14.52
C LYS A 88 19.45 -50.49 -14.96
N HIS A 89 18.61 -50.63 -15.99
CA HIS A 89 18.17 -51.93 -16.51
C HIS A 89 19.12 -52.55 -17.55
N ASN A 90 20.00 -51.77 -18.19
CA ASN A 90 20.95 -52.26 -19.20
C ASN A 90 22.39 -52.39 -18.69
N GLY A 91 22.59 -52.39 -17.37
CA GLY A 91 23.89 -52.59 -16.73
C GLY A 91 24.04 -54.00 -16.15
N PHE A 92 24.11 -55.00 -17.02
CA PHE A 92 24.78 -56.29 -16.81
C PHE A 92 25.30 -56.80 -18.15
#